data_AF-A0A7L3VJQ0-F1
#
_entry.id   AF-A0A7L3VJQ0-F1
#
_cell.length_a   1.000
_cell.length_b   1.000
_cell.length_c   1.000
_cell.angle_alpha   90.00
_cell.angle_beta   90.00
_cell.angle_gamma   90.00
#
_symmetry.space_group_name_H-M   'P 1'
#
loop_
_entity.id
_entity.type
_entity.pdbx_description
1 polymer ?
#
loop_
_entity_poly.entity_id
_entity_poly.type
_entity_poly.pdbx_seq_one_letter_code
_entity_poly.pdbx_strand_id
1 'polypeptide(L)'
;QLCSLRRQLLWPLIPQRGYRGDSPTDSGKDMLEIPLPPWQERPDEPLDTKRARLLYESRKRGMLENCILLSLFAKENLARMSEEQLNRYDRLINEPSNDWDIYYWATGTCGHALGHWGGTWAQHRADFSLFSPSEAKPTPAEFDTDVMAMLREFAKNRNREQRLRQPDLEYLFEPPR
;
A
#
# COMPACT_ATOMS: atom_id res chain seq x y z
N GLN A 1 -67.24 13.50 26.45
CA GLN A 1 -66.81 12.11 26.22
C GLN A 1 -66.25 12.02 24.81
N LEU A 2 -64.93 12.03 24.66
CA LEU A 2 -64.25 11.75 23.38
C LEU A 2 -63.02 10.90 23.70
N CYS A 3 -63.21 9.58 23.69
CA CYS A 3 -62.13 8.62 23.91
C CYS A 3 -61.41 8.32 22.59
N SER A 4 -60.10 8.55 22.65
CA SER A 4 -59.09 8.36 21.62
C SER A 4 -59.00 6.90 21.13
N LEU A 5 -59.10 6.72 19.80
CA LEU A 5 -58.85 5.48 19.10
C LEU A 5 -57.33 5.23 19.00
N ARG A 6 -56.82 4.37 19.88
CA ARG A 6 -55.42 3.93 19.88
C ARG A 6 -55.21 2.92 18.75
N ARG A 7 -54.65 3.39 17.62
CA ARG A 7 -54.25 2.57 16.48
C ARG A 7 -53.15 1.59 16.91
N GLN A 8 -53.45 0.29 16.95
CA GLN A 8 -52.44 -0.75 17.16
C GLN A 8 -51.63 -0.89 15.86
N LEU A 9 -50.41 -0.35 15.86
CA LEU A 9 -49.46 -0.55 14.77
C LEU A 9 -48.81 -1.94 14.97
N LEU A 10 -49.22 -2.91 14.16
CA LEU A 10 -48.52 -4.17 13.99
C LEU A 10 -47.18 -3.87 13.29
N TRP A 11 -46.10 -3.86 14.07
CA TRP A 11 -44.74 -3.81 13.53
C TRP A 11 -44.45 -5.11 12.76
N PRO A 12 -44.01 -5.08 11.50
CA PRO A 12 -43.66 -6.31 10.80
C PRO A 12 -42.42 -6.92 11.46
N LEU A 13 -42.47 -8.22 11.72
CA LEU A 13 -41.31 -9.00 12.16
C LEU A 13 -40.21 -8.85 11.10
N ILE A 14 -39.19 -8.05 11.41
CA ILE A 14 -37.97 -7.96 10.61
C ILE A 14 -37.33 -9.36 10.66
N PRO A 15 -37.13 -10.04 9.52
CA PRO A 15 -36.37 -11.28 9.53
C PRO A 15 -34.96 -10.93 9.99
N GLN A 16 -34.61 -11.33 11.20
CA GLN A 16 -33.23 -11.40 11.62
C GLN A 16 -32.57 -12.41 10.70
N ARG A 17 -31.95 -11.94 9.60
CA ARG A 17 -31.05 -12.75 8.77
C ARG A 17 -29.80 -12.98 9.60
N GLY A 18 -29.92 -13.87 10.59
CA GLY A 18 -28.80 -14.34 11.38
C GLY A 18 -27.84 -15.05 10.44
N TYR A 19 -26.60 -14.56 10.40
CA TYR A 19 -25.50 -15.32 9.83
C TYR A 19 -25.31 -16.54 10.73
N ARG A 20 -25.86 -17.69 10.33
CA ARG A 20 -25.50 -18.98 10.91
C ARG A 20 -24.07 -19.21 10.44
N GLY A 21 -23.09 -19.10 11.33
CA GLY A 21 -21.65 -19.15 11.04
C GLY A 21 -21.14 -20.48 10.48
N ASP A 22 -21.98 -21.24 9.78
CA ASP A 22 -21.62 -22.47 9.09
C ASP A 22 -21.26 -22.12 7.62
N SER A 23 -20.27 -21.24 7.44
CA SER A 23 -19.61 -21.15 6.13
C SER A 23 -18.79 -22.44 5.96
N PRO A 24 -19.01 -23.25 4.90
CA PRO A 24 -18.16 -24.40 4.63
C PRO A 24 -16.71 -23.91 4.58
N THR A 25 -15.79 -24.68 5.19
CA THR A 25 -14.36 -24.35 5.22
C THR A 25 -13.93 -23.96 3.81
N ASP A 26 -13.57 -22.68 3.65
CA ASP A 26 -13.07 -22.14 2.40
C ASP A 26 -11.90 -23.01 1.97
N SER A 27 -12.12 -23.84 0.96
CA SER A 27 -11.16 -24.84 0.52
C SER A 27 -9.90 -24.22 -0.11
N GLY A 28 -9.73 -22.89 -0.05
CA GLY A 28 -8.58 -22.14 -0.52
C GLY A 28 -8.36 -22.21 -2.03
N LYS A 29 -9.22 -22.94 -2.73
CA LYS A 29 -9.19 -23.17 -4.18
C LYS A 29 -9.70 -21.97 -4.99
N ASP A 30 -10.38 -21.04 -4.33
CA ASP A 30 -10.89 -19.81 -4.94
C ASP A 30 -9.89 -18.63 -4.83
N MET A 31 -8.64 -18.89 -4.43
CA MET A 31 -7.53 -17.97 -4.74
C MET A 31 -7.13 -18.12 -6.21
N LEU A 32 -8.01 -17.72 -7.11
CA LEU A 32 -7.65 -17.54 -8.51
C LEU A 32 -6.80 -16.27 -8.60
N GLU A 33 -5.48 -16.44 -8.71
CA GLU A 33 -4.57 -15.36 -9.07
C GLU A 33 -4.85 -14.97 -10.52
N ILE A 34 -5.54 -13.84 -10.71
CA ILE A 34 -5.81 -13.29 -12.04
C ILE A 34 -4.46 -12.83 -12.60
N PRO A 35 -3.95 -13.42 -13.71
CA PRO A 35 -2.66 -13.02 -14.26
C PRO A 35 -2.77 -11.58 -14.76
N LEU A 36 -2.09 -10.67 -14.07
CA LEU A 36 -1.95 -9.28 -14.53
C LEU A 36 -1.09 -9.23 -15.79
N PRO A 37 -1.34 -8.28 -16.71
CA PRO A 37 -0.46 -8.11 -17.84
C PRO A 37 0.97 -7.80 -17.35
N PRO A 38 2.01 -8.39 -17.99
CA PRO A 38 3.38 -8.09 -17.60
C PRO A 38 3.67 -6.62 -17.83
N TRP A 39 4.41 -6.01 -16.89
CA TRP A 39 4.90 -4.65 -17.05
C TRP A 39 5.81 -4.57 -18.28
N GLN A 40 5.69 -3.47 -19.03
CA GLN A 40 6.45 -3.21 -20.25
C GLN A 40 7.22 -1.91 -20.12
N GLU A 41 8.53 -1.98 -20.36
CA GLU A 41 9.40 -0.80 -20.37
C GLU A 41 9.06 0.12 -21.55
N ARG A 42 9.14 1.43 -21.32
CA ARG A 42 8.91 2.47 -22.32
C ARG A 42 10.23 3.19 -22.62
N PRO A 43 10.99 2.77 -23.65
CA PRO A 43 12.30 3.35 -23.96
C PRO A 43 12.22 4.68 -24.73
N ASP A 44 11.16 4.92 -25.51
CA ASP A 44 11.13 6.02 -26.49
C ASP A 44 10.53 7.35 -25.97
N GLU A 45 10.30 7.49 -24.66
CA GLU A 45 9.73 8.71 -24.08
C GLU A 45 10.81 9.72 -23.65
N PRO A 46 10.63 11.04 -23.87
CA PRO A 46 11.59 12.03 -23.41
C PRO A 46 11.60 12.09 -21.87
N LEU A 47 12.76 12.42 -21.29
CA LEU A 47 13.00 12.38 -19.85
C LEU A 47 11.99 13.19 -19.03
N ASP A 48 11.54 14.33 -19.53
CA ASP A 48 10.58 15.19 -18.82
C ASP A 48 9.18 14.58 -18.80
N THR A 49 8.75 13.93 -19.89
CA THR A 49 7.50 13.17 -19.94
C THR A 49 7.56 11.97 -19.01
N LYS A 50 8.69 11.26 -18.98
CA LYS A 50 8.95 10.15 -18.06
C LYS A 50 8.85 10.58 -16.59
N ARG A 51 9.50 11.68 -16.22
CA ARG A 51 9.41 12.26 -14.87
C ARG A 51 7.98 12.64 -14.50
N ALA A 52 7.24 13.27 -15.41
CA ALA A 52 5.85 13.64 -15.18
C ALA A 52 4.95 12.41 -14.98
N ARG A 53 5.15 11.36 -15.78
CA ARG A 53 4.44 10.09 -15.65
C ARG A 53 4.74 9.40 -14.32
N LEU A 54 6.02 9.24 -13.98
CA LEU A 54 6.46 8.61 -12.73
C LEU A 54 5.97 9.39 -11.51
N LEU A 55 5.94 10.73 -11.58
CA LEU A 55 5.35 11.56 -10.54
C LEU A 55 3.86 11.28 -10.36
N TYR A 56 3.11 11.17 -11.46
CA TYR A 56 1.69 10.83 -11.41
C TYR A 56 1.46 9.45 -10.78
N GLU A 57 2.17 8.43 -11.24
CA GLU A 57 2.07 7.05 -10.75
C GLU A 57 2.42 6.96 -9.26
N SER A 58 3.47 7.67 -8.82
CA SER A 58 3.87 7.75 -7.41
C SER A 58 2.77 8.33 -6.51
N ARG A 59 1.93 9.23 -7.03
CA ARG A 59 0.86 9.91 -6.28
C ARG A 59 -0.46 9.12 -6.26
N LYS A 60 -0.64 8.14 -7.14
CA LYS A 60 -1.90 7.42 -7.37
C LYS A 60 -1.77 5.94 -6.99
N ARG A 61 -1.54 5.67 -5.70
CA ARG A 61 -1.40 4.32 -5.14
C ARG A 61 -2.64 3.86 -4.37
N GLY A 62 -2.76 2.55 -4.14
CA GLY A 62 -3.89 1.96 -3.42
C GLY A 62 -3.94 2.28 -1.92
N MET A 63 -2.80 2.68 -1.31
CA MET A 63 -2.68 3.03 0.11
C MET A 63 -2.12 4.44 0.32
N LEU A 64 -2.56 5.09 1.41
CA LEU A 64 -2.16 6.46 1.74
C LEU A 64 -0.69 6.56 2.14
N GLU A 65 -0.17 5.53 2.82
CA GLU A 65 1.21 5.43 3.29
C GLU A 65 2.19 5.56 2.12
N ASN A 66 2.00 4.74 1.08
CA ASN A 66 2.82 4.81 -0.13
C ASN A 66 2.57 6.10 -0.91
N CYS A 67 1.33 6.57 -1.00
CA CYS A 67 1.06 7.84 -1.69
C CYS A 67 1.88 8.99 -1.08
N ILE A 68 1.92 9.10 0.24
CA ILE A 68 2.67 10.17 0.91
C ILE A 68 4.17 9.94 0.79
N LEU A 69 4.65 8.71 1.04
CA LEU A 69 6.07 8.39 0.99
C LEU A 69 6.66 8.61 -0.40
N LEU A 70 6.03 8.04 -1.43
CA LEU A 70 6.52 8.10 -2.81
C LEU A 70 6.33 9.48 -3.42
N SER A 71 5.25 10.20 -3.11
CA SER A 71 5.05 11.56 -3.65
C SER A 71 6.10 12.55 -3.14
N LEU A 72 6.49 12.45 -1.87
CA LEU A 72 7.55 13.29 -1.30
C LEU A 72 8.93 12.85 -1.82
N PHE A 73 9.17 11.54 -1.93
CA PHE A 73 10.40 11.03 -2.54
C PHE A 73 10.57 11.52 -3.98
N ALA A 74 9.49 11.45 -4.76
CA ALA A 74 9.45 11.88 -6.15
C ALA A 74 9.75 13.38 -6.30
N LYS A 75 9.16 14.21 -5.44
CA LYS A 75 9.41 15.66 -5.41
C LYS A 75 10.90 16.00 -5.26
N GLU A 76 11.60 15.34 -4.33
CA GLU A 76 12.99 15.68 -4.01
C GLU A 76 14.01 15.04 -4.97
N ASN A 77 13.68 13.88 -5.57
CA ASN A 77 14.67 13.08 -6.29
C ASN A 77 14.44 13.01 -7.81
N LEU A 78 13.21 13.10 -8.35
CA LEU A 78 12.97 12.90 -9.79
C LEU A 78 13.71 13.90 -10.68
N ALA A 79 13.87 15.15 -10.22
CA ALA A 79 14.61 16.18 -10.95
C ALA A 79 16.13 15.90 -11.00
N ARG A 80 16.67 15.16 -10.02
CA ARG A 80 18.10 14.86 -9.86
C ARG A 80 18.51 13.51 -10.44
N MET A 81 17.56 12.60 -10.60
CA MET A 81 17.82 11.26 -11.10
C MET A 81 18.20 11.24 -12.59
N SER A 82 19.17 10.37 -12.91
CA SER A 82 19.54 10.01 -14.28
C SER A 82 18.49 9.09 -14.92
N GLU A 83 18.55 8.93 -16.24
CA GLU A 83 17.63 8.05 -16.99
C GLU A 83 17.64 6.60 -16.48
N GLU A 84 18.82 6.04 -16.20
CA GLU A 84 18.94 4.68 -15.64
C GLU A 84 18.24 4.57 -14.28
N GLN A 85 18.36 5.60 -13.44
CA GLN A 85 17.70 5.65 -12.14
C GLN A 85 16.18 5.80 -12.29
N LEU A 86 15.72 6.57 -13.27
CA LEU A 86 14.29 6.65 -13.60
C LEU A 86 13.75 5.29 -14.07
N ASN A 87 14.52 4.52 -14.85
CA ASN A 87 14.13 3.17 -15.27
C ASN A 87 14.04 2.20 -14.08
N ARG A 88 15.02 2.22 -13.18
CA ARG A 88 15.00 1.42 -11.94
C ARG A 88 13.83 1.82 -11.03
N TYR A 89 13.53 3.13 -10.96
CA TYR A 89 12.39 3.64 -10.20
C TYR A 89 11.06 3.21 -10.82
N ASP A 90 10.91 3.31 -12.14
CA ASP A 90 9.72 2.87 -12.88
C ASP A 90 9.41 1.39 -12.61
N ARG A 91 10.43 0.54 -12.70
CA ARG A 91 10.33 -0.88 -12.34
C ARG A 91 9.93 -1.08 -10.89
N LEU A 92 10.62 -0.43 -9.94
CA LEU A 92 10.35 -0.55 -8.51
C LEU A 92 8.88 -0.21 -8.17
N ILE A 93 8.30 0.81 -8.81
CA ILE A 93 6.94 1.24 -8.50
C ILE A 93 5.87 0.45 -9.26
N ASN A 94 6.11 0.02 -10.50
CA ASN A 94 5.05 -0.53 -11.35
C ASN A 94 5.12 -2.05 -11.55
N GLU A 95 6.27 -2.68 -11.32
CA GLU A 95 6.44 -4.13 -11.48
C GLU A 95 5.80 -4.95 -10.35
N PRO A 96 5.92 -4.56 -9.06
CA PRO A 96 5.26 -5.30 -7.96
C PRO A 96 3.74 -5.13 -8.01
N SER A 97 3.00 -6.25 -7.94
CA SER A 97 1.54 -6.23 -7.92
C SER A 97 0.95 -5.74 -6.59
N ASN A 98 1.72 -5.82 -5.49
CA ASN A 98 1.27 -5.48 -4.16
C ASN A 98 2.01 -4.25 -3.61
N ASP A 99 1.26 -3.16 -3.42
CA ASP A 99 1.77 -1.92 -2.82
C ASP A 99 2.35 -2.14 -1.40
N TRP A 100 1.84 -3.09 -0.62
CA TRP A 100 2.36 -3.36 0.73
C TRP A 100 3.80 -3.84 0.72
N ASP A 101 4.19 -4.60 -0.30
CA ASP A 101 5.57 -5.11 -0.42
C ASP A 101 6.56 -3.94 -0.56
N ILE A 102 6.22 -2.94 -1.38
CA ILE A 102 7.01 -1.70 -1.55
C ILE A 102 7.19 -0.98 -0.20
N TYR A 103 6.12 -0.87 0.59
CA TYR A 103 6.17 -0.23 1.90
C TYR A 103 7.10 -0.98 2.87
N TYR A 104 6.99 -2.31 2.93
CA TYR A 104 7.81 -3.15 3.80
C TYR A 104 9.29 -3.08 3.42
N TRP A 105 9.59 -3.14 2.12
CA TRP A 105 10.95 -3.00 1.61
C TRP A 105 11.53 -1.62 1.96
N ALA A 106 10.74 -0.55 1.81
CA ALA A 106 11.18 0.82 2.03
C ALA A 106 11.44 1.12 3.51
N THR A 107 10.58 0.64 4.39
CA THR A 107 10.71 0.87 5.83
C THR A 107 11.70 -0.10 6.50
N GLY A 108 12.15 -1.14 5.79
CA GLY A 108 13.00 -2.18 6.37
C GLY A 108 12.28 -2.97 7.46
N THR A 109 10.96 -2.87 7.53
CA THR A 109 10.13 -3.76 8.35
C THR A 109 10.05 -5.09 7.63
N CYS A 110 11.16 -5.83 7.68
CA CYS A 110 11.03 -7.27 7.87
C CYS A 110 10.08 -7.44 9.07
N GLY A 111 9.21 -8.44 9.05
CA GLY A 111 8.13 -8.71 10.01
C GLY A 111 8.60 -9.04 11.42
N HIS A 112 9.67 -8.40 11.88
CA HIS A 112 10.21 -8.42 13.22
C HIS A 112 9.61 -7.30 14.07
N ALA A 113 8.28 -7.11 13.97
CA ALA A 113 7.49 -6.28 14.88
C ALA A 113 6.16 -6.93 15.29
N LEU A 114 5.97 -8.24 15.03
CA LEU A 114 4.95 -9.06 15.71
C LEU A 114 5.56 -9.93 16.85
N GLY A 115 6.79 -9.63 17.27
CA GLY A 115 7.42 -10.23 18.46
C GLY A 115 7.19 -9.46 19.76
N HIS A 116 6.54 -8.28 19.71
CA HIS A 116 6.35 -7.40 20.87
C HIS A 116 4.89 -6.98 21.07
N TRP A 117 3.93 -7.83 20.68
CA TRP A 117 2.59 -7.80 21.26
C TRP A 117 2.67 -8.46 22.64
N GLY A 118 3.00 -7.66 23.65
CA GLY A 118 2.93 -8.07 25.05
C GLY A 118 1.48 -8.27 25.48
N GLY A 119 1.17 -9.48 25.97
CA GLY A 119 -0.10 -9.80 26.63
C GLY A 119 -0.77 -11.06 26.08
N THR A 120 -0.55 -12.19 26.74
CA THR A 120 -1.40 -13.41 26.83
C THR A 120 -1.94 -14.13 25.57
N TRP A 121 -1.82 -13.62 24.35
CA TRP A 121 -2.30 -14.31 23.14
C TRP A 121 -1.41 -15.48 22.67
N ALA A 122 -0.33 -15.79 23.40
CA ALA A 122 0.58 -16.89 23.08
C ALA A 122 -0.02 -18.30 23.29
N GLN A 123 -1.10 -18.44 24.07
CA GLN A 123 -1.65 -19.75 24.45
C GLN A 123 -2.68 -20.33 23.47
N HIS A 124 -3.28 -19.51 22.59
CA HIS A 124 -4.34 -19.92 21.64
C HIS A 124 -3.84 -19.92 20.19
N ARG A 125 -2.64 -20.46 19.95
CA ARG A 125 -1.97 -20.43 18.64
C ARG A 125 -2.24 -21.64 17.74
N ALA A 126 -2.98 -22.64 18.21
CA ALA A 126 -3.19 -23.90 17.48
C ALA A 126 -4.32 -23.87 16.43
N ASP A 127 -5.30 -22.97 16.58
CA ASP A 127 -6.47 -22.92 15.68
C ASP A 127 -6.29 -21.92 14.52
N PHE A 128 -5.21 -21.12 14.52
CA PHE A 128 -4.93 -20.14 13.47
C PHE A 128 -3.92 -20.70 12.45
N SER A 129 -4.19 -21.91 11.96
CA SER A 129 -3.43 -22.56 10.88
C SER A 129 -3.67 -21.93 9.50
N LEU A 130 -4.58 -20.95 9.39
CA LEU A 130 -4.87 -20.22 8.14
C LEU A 130 -4.03 -18.95 7.95
N PHE A 131 -3.35 -18.47 8.98
CA PHE A 131 -2.35 -17.42 8.84
C PHE A 131 -0.98 -18.09 8.91
N SER A 132 -0.51 -18.52 7.74
CA SER A 132 0.93 -18.65 7.55
C SER A 132 1.49 -17.29 7.95
N PRO A 133 2.38 -17.17 8.96
CA PRO A 133 3.14 -15.96 9.15
C PRO A 133 3.95 -15.87 7.85
N SER A 134 3.46 -15.11 6.88
CA SER A 134 4.18 -14.88 5.66
C SER A 134 5.45 -14.19 6.11
N GLU A 135 6.53 -14.95 6.10
CA GLU A 135 7.88 -14.48 6.29
C GLU A 135 8.00 -13.20 5.47
N ALA A 136 8.31 -12.09 6.14
CA ALA A 136 8.40 -10.83 5.45
C ALA A 136 9.39 -10.98 4.30
N LYS A 137 8.88 -10.83 3.08
CA LYS A 137 9.64 -11.11 1.88
C LYS A 137 10.81 -10.12 1.85
N PRO A 138 12.07 -10.61 1.88
CA PRO A 138 13.21 -9.71 1.68
C PRO A 138 13.03 -9.00 0.34
N THR A 139 13.58 -7.79 0.21
CA THR A 139 13.58 -7.09 -1.07
C THR A 139 14.17 -8.02 -2.12
N PRO A 140 13.42 -8.38 -3.18
CA PRO A 140 13.94 -9.21 -4.25
C PRO A 140 15.22 -8.58 -4.83
N ALA A 141 16.18 -9.42 -5.22
CA ALA A 141 17.46 -8.93 -5.74
C ALA A 141 17.31 -7.98 -6.94
N GLU A 142 16.23 -8.15 -7.71
CA GLU A 142 15.87 -7.29 -8.84
C GLU A 142 15.56 -5.83 -8.42
N PHE A 143 15.02 -5.65 -7.22
CA PHE A 143 14.66 -4.35 -6.67
C PHE A 143 15.69 -3.80 -5.68
N ASP A 144 16.72 -4.56 -5.31
CA ASP A 144 17.80 -4.09 -4.42
C ASP A 144 18.81 -3.21 -5.17
N THR A 145 18.31 -2.07 -5.64
CA THR A 145 19.03 -1.10 -6.45
C THR A 145 19.45 0.14 -5.64
N ASP A 146 20.21 1.03 -6.26
CA ASP A 146 20.55 2.34 -5.70
C ASP A 146 19.30 3.18 -5.38
N VAL A 147 18.28 3.12 -6.24
CA VAL A 147 16.99 3.78 -6.02
C VAL A 147 16.30 3.26 -4.76
N MET A 148 16.34 1.94 -4.54
CA MET A 148 15.78 1.35 -3.33
C MET A 148 16.55 1.76 -2.08
N ALA A 149 17.89 1.86 -2.17
CA ALA A 149 18.71 2.39 -1.09
C ALA A 149 18.36 3.85 -0.78
N MET A 150 18.16 4.69 -1.80
CA MET A 150 17.69 6.07 -1.64
C MET A 150 16.31 6.13 -0.98
N LEU A 151 15.39 5.24 -1.37
CA LEU A 151 14.05 5.18 -0.78
C LEU A 151 14.08 4.76 0.69
N ARG A 152 14.89 3.75 1.04
CA ARG A 152 15.11 3.32 2.44
C ARG A 152 15.69 4.44 3.28
N GLU A 153 16.66 5.16 2.75
CA GLU A 153 17.27 6.30 3.43
C GLU A 153 16.27 7.44 3.60
N PHE A 154 15.45 7.70 2.58
CA PHE A 154 14.37 8.68 2.66
C PHE A 154 13.32 8.30 3.70
N ALA A 155 12.96 7.01 3.81
CA ALA A 155 11.98 6.50 4.77
C ALA A 155 12.40 6.70 6.23
N LYS A 156 13.71 6.66 6.55
CA LYS A 156 14.22 6.92 7.90
C LYS A 156 13.92 8.32 8.42
N ASN A 157 13.68 9.28 7.51
CA ASN A 157 13.30 10.66 7.85
C ASN A 157 14.20 11.30 8.93
N ARG A 158 15.52 11.32 8.71
CA ARG A 158 16.49 11.84 9.71
C ARG A 158 16.23 13.28 10.13
N ASN A 159 15.68 14.09 9.22
CA ASN A 159 15.34 15.49 9.45
C ASN A 159 14.03 15.68 10.24
N ARG A 160 13.29 14.59 10.53
CA ARG A 160 11.98 14.61 11.21
C ARG A 160 10.98 15.55 10.53
N GLU A 161 10.99 15.54 9.20
CA GLU A 161 10.06 16.31 8.37
C GLU A 161 8.63 15.83 8.62
N GLN A 162 7.68 16.76 8.60
CA GLN A 162 6.27 16.42 8.69
C GLN A 162 5.79 15.83 7.36
N ARG A 163 5.40 14.55 7.36
CA ARG A 163 4.90 13.83 6.18
C ARG A 163 3.43 13.45 6.37
N LEU A 164 2.60 14.47 6.53
CA LEU A 164 1.18 14.29 6.84
C LEU A 164 0.29 14.31 5.58
N ARG A 165 0.77 14.94 4.51
CA ARG A 165 0.01 15.14 3.28
C ARG A 165 0.93 15.04 2.07
N GLN A 166 0.32 14.74 0.93
CA GLN A 166 1.01 14.84 -0.36
C GLN A 166 1.44 16.29 -0.61
N PRO A 167 2.60 16.53 -1.23
CA PRO A 167 3.03 17.87 -1.57
C PRO A 167 2.15 18.46 -2.68
N ASP A 168 1.92 19.76 -2.62
CA ASP A 168 1.30 20.51 -3.71
C ASP A 168 2.18 20.46 -4.96
N LEU A 169 1.60 20.70 -6.14
CA LEU A 169 2.33 20.63 -7.41
C LEU A 169 3.07 21.93 -7.78
N GLU A 170 2.98 22.96 -6.95
CA GLU A 170 3.53 24.30 -7.23
C GLU A 170 5.05 24.28 -7.48
N TYR A 171 5.78 23.38 -6.81
CA TYR A 171 7.24 23.23 -6.97
C TYR A 171 7.67 22.83 -8.39
N LEU A 172 6.76 22.35 -9.24
CA LEU A 172 7.06 22.04 -10.64
C LEU A 172 7.20 23.30 -11.51
N PHE A 173 6.63 24.42 -11.05
CA PHE A 173 6.62 25.69 -11.77
C PHE A 173 7.55 26.73 -11.13
N GLU A 174 8.03 26.47 -9.91
CA GLU A 174 9.03 27.31 -9.26
C GLU A 174 10.41 27.15 -9.91
N PRO A 175 11.18 28.24 -10.08
CA PRO A 175 12.57 28.13 -10.49
C PRO A 175 13.39 27.36 -9.43
N PRO A 176 14.43 26.61 -9.84
CA PRO A 176 15.30 25.91 -8.89
C PRO A 176 15.89 26.92 -7.90
N ARG A 177 15.71 26.66 -6.60
CA ARG A 177 16.25 27.46 -5.50
C ARG A 177 17.73 27.21 -5.28
#